data_AF-A0A2V7AJY9-F1
#
_entry.id   AF-A0A2V7AJY9-F1
#
_cell.length_a   1.000
_cell.length_b   1.000
_cell.length_c   1.000
_cell.angle_alpha   90.00
_cell.angle_beta   90.00
_cell.angle_gamma   90.00
#
_symmetry.space_group_name_H-M   'P 1'
#
loop_
_entity.id
_entity.type
_entity.pdbx_description
1 polymer ?
#
loop_
_entity_poly.entity_id
_entity_poly.type
_entity_poly.pdbx_seq_one_letter_code
_entity_poly.pdbx_strand_id
1 'polypeptide(L)'
;MRRLRRLRRGRPRGGALSVVLRGHGDREPDPVDVAREPRAAGRHPPARGRHGVTDARLLSLLIPAVGGQGGGVLLEWIVDAAIADGYPVHGTSIPGVAQRTGSTTYYVELSTERGASADDPPPIFSLYPVPGALDVLLAPEFLEVGRSIELGFPSAACTTIIASTHRLFSIHEKIATGRGIYPIERLDAAARAFARKLIAFDALALAREHGTEANAVLLGALAGSGALPITADAYRHAIRAKNVQVDANLRGFEAGLAVATRAADATGAGEGSRGFGTTPLAAGPSPAAGGQALSSPDIERMIGGFPEGLRPVLRHGVARLIDYQDRAYAERYLGRLRPFVDEGDPELGRIVARHLAVWMSYEDAVRVAELKTRMSRFERIRKEKGASDGEIVVTDFLKPDLDEIYGVLPYRLVAWFARWAERRWPYGRPALGQHVKTTTVSGYLRVWLLTLLRPLRPISYRAHEEHARIDRWLAAIARCHAWDGVLACEVARAAQLVKGYGDVRRRMTGHFDRLLEAATKAGARAAENGGDFAAARELAARYRALVLQGPESEAKAAALAADA
;
A
#
# COMPACT_ATOMS: atom_id res chain seq x y z
N MET A 1 48.48 -37.53 20.28
CA MET A 1 48.53 -36.49 21.35
C MET A 1 49.42 -35.33 20.91
N ARG A 2 48.89 -34.13 20.65
CA ARG A 2 49.58 -32.84 20.83
C ARG A 2 48.61 -31.64 20.71
N ARG A 3 48.06 -31.34 21.89
CA ARG A 3 47.51 -30.09 22.45
C ARG A 3 47.16 -28.92 21.52
N LEU A 4 45.84 -28.70 21.42
CA LEU A 4 45.15 -27.44 21.14
C LEU A 4 45.62 -26.30 22.08
N ARG A 5 45.94 -25.12 21.53
CA ARG A 5 46.09 -23.87 22.28
C ARG A 5 44.78 -23.08 22.26
N ARG A 6 44.25 -22.76 23.44
CA ARG A 6 43.14 -21.82 23.65
C ARG A 6 43.64 -20.38 23.44
N LEU A 7 42.97 -19.62 22.58
CA LEU A 7 43.12 -18.17 22.48
C LEU A 7 42.00 -17.48 23.28
N ARG A 8 42.41 -16.60 24.19
CA ARG A 8 41.59 -15.87 25.16
C ARG A 8 41.00 -14.62 24.49
N ARG A 9 39.67 -14.44 24.55
CA ARG A 9 38.95 -13.24 24.10
C ARG A 9 39.43 -12.00 24.87
N GLY A 10 39.99 -11.02 24.16
CA GLY A 10 40.19 -9.66 24.65
C GLY A 10 38.88 -8.85 24.56
N ARG A 11 38.57 -8.10 25.62
CA ARG A 11 37.47 -7.11 25.66
C ARG A 11 37.80 -5.88 24.80
N PRO A 12 36.80 -5.20 24.21
CA PRO A 12 37.02 -4.00 23.41
C PRO A 12 37.27 -2.78 24.32
N ARG A 13 38.27 -1.97 23.95
CA ARG A 13 38.49 -0.61 24.48
C ARG A 13 38.45 0.36 23.31
N GLY A 14 37.78 1.50 23.52
CA GLY A 14 37.98 2.74 22.78
C GLY A 14 37.03 2.96 21.62
N GLY A 15 35.97 3.75 21.86
CA GLY A 15 35.08 4.24 20.81
C GLY A 15 35.77 5.29 19.94
N ALA A 16 35.48 5.24 18.63
CA ALA A 16 35.77 6.33 17.72
C ALA A 16 34.60 7.32 17.79
N LEU A 17 34.93 8.55 18.16
CA LEU A 17 34.04 9.71 18.21
C LEU A 17 33.56 10.07 16.79
N SER A 18 32.25 10.13 16.61
CA SER A 18 31.62 10.76 15.46
C SER A 18 31.72 12.28 15.61
N VAL A 19 32.65 12.88 14.87
CA VAL A 19 32.70 14.33 14.64
C VAL A 19 31.59 14.69 13.65
N VAL A 20 30.98 15.86 13.85
CA VAL A 20 29.80 16.44 13.17
C VAL A 20 28.45 16.11 13.83
N LEU A 21 28.27 16.64 15.04
CA LEU A 21 26.96 17.14 15.50
C LEU A 21 26.88 18.62 15.09
N ARG A 22 25.83 18.98 14.33
CA ARG A 22 25.48 20.39 14.03
C ARG A 22 24.82 21.02 15.25
N GLY A 23 25.27 22.21 15.63
CA GLY A 23 24.75 22.98 16.76
C GLY A 23 23.60 23.91 16.38
N HIS A 24 22.78 24.25 17.37
CA HIS A 24 21.78 25.32 17.30
C HIS A 24 22.47 26.68 17.09
N GLY A 25 22.31 27.28 15.91
CA GLY A 25 22.82 28.64 15.65
C GLY A 25 23.15 28.99 14.18
N ASP A 26 23.11 28.03 13.25
CA ASP A 26 23.45 28.30 11.86
C ASP A 26 22.24 28.82 11.08
N ARG A 27 22.41 30.00 10.48
CA ARG A 27 21.41 30.72 9.67
C ARG A 27 20.80 29.80 8.60
N GLU A 28 19.47 29.87 8.48
CA GLU A 28 18.71 29.35 7.35
C GLU A 28 19.38 29.78 6.03
N PRO A 29 19.67 28.86 5.09
CA PRO A 29 20.01 29.29 3.74
C PRO A 29 18.77 29.93 3.13
N ASP A 30 18.91 31.16 2.65
CA ASP A 30 17.82 31.89 2.00
C ASP A 30 17.13 31.02 0.92
N PRO A 31 15.79 31.02 0.86
CA PRO A 31 15.07 30.38 -0.23
C PRO A 31 15.52 31.03 -1.55
N VAL A 32 16.00 30.22 -2.48
CA VAL A 32 16.38 30.69 -3.81
C VAL A 32 15.10 31.15 -4.51
N ASP A 33 14.93 32.47 -4.63
CA ASP A 33 13.81 33.11 -5.31
C ASP A 33 13.58 32.50 -6.70
N VAL A 34 12.37 31.99 -6.91
CA VAL A 34 11.86 31.52 -8.22
C VAL A 34 11.45 32.75 -9.05
N ALA A 35 12.40 33.63 -9.39
CA ALA A 35 12.25 34.66 -10.43
C ALA A 35 13.52 35.52 -10.53
N ARG A 36 14.61 34.97 -11.06
CA ARG A 36 15.65 35.79 -11.70
C ARG A 36 16.01 35.18 -13.04
N GLU A 37 15.59 35.86 -14.11
CA GLU A 37 16.17 35.63 -15.44
C GLU A 37 17.70 35.74 -15.34
N PRO A 38 18.46 34.81 -15.93
CA PRO A 38 19.91 34.88 -15.90
C PRO A 38 20.39 36.00 -16.82
N ARG A 39 20.64 37.19 -16.26
CA ARG A 39 21.50 38.20 -16.91
C ARG A 39 22.97 37.80 -16.74
N ALA A 40 23.40 36.80 -17.49
CA ALA A 40 24.82 36.48 -17.67
C ALA A 40 25.39 37.32 -18.82
N ALA A 41 25.69 38.59 -18.55
CA ALA A 41 26.52 39.43 -19.44
C ALA A 41 28.01 39.35 -19.07
N GLY A 42 28.47 38.18 -18.62
CA GLY A 42 29.88 37.87 -18.44
C GLY A 42 30.40 37.13 -19.67
N ARG A 43 31.30 37.74 -20.44
CA ARG A 43 32.03 37.06 -21.52
C ARG A 43 32.92 35.98 -20.90
N HIS A 44 32.39 34.76 -20.75
CA HIS A 44 33.24 33.60 -20.58
C HIS A 44 34.10 33.42 -21.84
N PRO A 45 35.42 33.19 -21.71
CA PRO A 45 36.21 32.75 -22.85
C PRO A 45 35.58 31.44 -23.39
N PRO A 46 35.53 31.23 -24.72
CA PRO A 46 34.97 30.01 -25.28
C PRO A 46 35.67 28.81 -24.64
N ALA A 47 34.89 27.78 -24.30
CA ALA A 47 35.44 26.55 -23.76
C ALA A 47 36.53 26.07 -24.73
N ARG A 48 37.79 25.96 -24.25
CA ARG A 48 38.85 25.32 -25.02
C ARG A 48 38.34 23.94 -25.39
N GLY A 49 38.19 23.66 -26.69
CA GLY A 49 37.80 22.34 -27.19
C GLY A 49 38.69 21.31 -26.52
N ARG A 50 38.11 20.48 -25.65
CA ARG A 50 38.82 19.38 -25.02
C ARG A 50 39.00 18.32 -26.09
N HIS A 51 40.22 18.15 -26.59
CA HIS A 51 40.54 17.05 -27.49
C HIS A 51 40.10 15.72 -26.85
N GLY A 52 39.20 15.00 -27.54
CA GLY A 52 38.72 13.67 -27.13
C GLY A 52 37.36 13.61 -26.42
N VAL A 53 36.61 14.73 -26.29
CA VAL A 53 35.20 14.69 -25.87
C VAL A 53 34.32 14.85 -27.11
N THR A 54 33.56 13.82 -27.46
CA THR A 54 32.54 13.90 -28.51
C THR A 54 31.35 14.72 -28.00
N ASP A 55 30.85 15.65 -28.83
CA ASP A 55 29.63 16.45 -28.55
C ASP A 55 28.33 15.63 -28.75
N ALA A 56 28.44 14.31 -28.92
CA ALA A 56 27.32 13.41 -29.14
C ALA A 56 26.39 13.45 -27.93
N ARG A 57 25.15 13.89 -28.16
CA ARG A 57 24.13 13.96 -27.10
C ARG A 57 23.84 12.55 -26.58
N LEU A 58 23.94 12.38 -25.26
CA LEU A 58 23.50 11.18 -24.56
C LEU A 58 22.04 11.33 -24.13
N LEU A 59 21.28 10.24 -24.20
CA LEU A 59 19.95 10.10 -23.64
C LEU A 59 20.02 9.25 -22.37
N SER A 60 19.36 9.73 -21.32
CA SER A 60 19.31 9.10 -20.01
C SER A 60 17.95 8.43 -19.77
N LEU A 61 17.96 7.15 -19.39
CA LEU A 61 16.76 6.39 -19.07
C LEU A 61 16.89 5.74 -17.69
N LEU A 62 15.90 6.00 -16.85
CA LEU A 62 15.79 5.44 -15.50
C LEU A 62 14.63 4.45 -15.42
N ILE A 63 14.89 3.27 -14.86
CA ILE A 63 13.89 2.23 -14.59
C ILE A 63 13.84 2.01 -13.07
N PRO A 64 13.01 2.74 -12.34
CA PRO A 64 12.80 2.48 -10.92
C PRO A 64 11.78 1.35 -10.79
N ALA A 65 12.20 0.23 -10.21
CA ALA A 65 11.39 -0.98 -10.13
C ALA A 65 11.35 -1.52 -8.70
N VAL A 66 10.26 -2.20 -8.35
CA VAL A 66 10.20 -2.99 -7.13
C VAL A 66 10.87 -4.34 -7.40
N GLY A 67 11.69 -4.85 -6.46
CA GLY A 67 12.36 -6.14 -6.60
C GLY A 67 11.39 -7.26 -7.05
N GLY A 68 11.71 -7.92 -8.16
CA GLY A 68 10.86 -8.95 -8.80
C GLY A 68 9.95 -8.46 -9.92
N GLN A 69 9.96 -7.18 -10.28
CA GLN A 69 9.19 -6.60 -11.41
C GLN A 69 9.91 -6.65 -12.76
N GLY A 70 11.01 -7.41 -12.87
CA GLY A 70 11.72 -7.57 -14.14
C GLY A 70 12.42 -6.32 -14.68
N GLY A 71 12.74 -5.33 -13.84
CA GLY A 71 13.49 -4.15 -14.29
C GLY A 71 14.85 -4.47 -14.93
N GLY A 72 15.51 -5.55 -14.48
CA GLY A 72 16.74 -6.06 -15.11
C GLY A 72 16.49 -6.63 -16.51
N VAL A 73 15.34 -7.28 -16.72
CA VAL A 73 14.94 -7.78 -18.05
C VAL A 73 14.69 -6.62 -19.01
N LEU A 74 14.04 -5.55 -18.53
CA LEU A 74 13.88 -4.31 -19.30
C LEU A 74 15.24 -3.68 -19.65
N LEU A 75 16.13 -3.53 -18.67
CA LEU A 75 17.49 -3.03 -18.88
C LEU A 75 18.20 -3.79 -20.00
N GLU A 76 18.23 -5.13 -19.89
CA GLU A 76 18.88 -5.98 -20.88
C GLU A 76 18.25 -5.85 -22.27
N TRP A 77 16.92 -5.90 -22.39
CA TRP A 77 16.27 -5.74 -23.68
C TRP A 77 16.54 -4.38 -24.33
N ILE A 78 16.59 -3.29 -23.54
CA ILE A 78 16.87 -1.96 -24.06
C ILE A 78 18.32 -1.87 -24.55
N VAL A 79 19.27 -2.38 -23.77
CA VAL A 79 20.70 -2.42 -24.15
C VAL A 79 20.91 -3.29 -25.39
N ASP A 80 20.34 -4.49 -25.43
CA ASP A 80 20.47 -5.40 -26.56
C ASP A 80 19.82 -4.83 -27.83
N ALA A 81 18.67 -4.15 -27.70
CA ALA A 81 18.02 -3.47 -28.82
C ALA A 81 18.88 -2.30 -29.36
N ALA A 82 19.47 -1.49 -28.46
CA ALA A 82 20.35 -0.41 -28.85
C ALA A 82 21.60 -0.91 -29.58
N ILE A 83 22.26 -1.97 -29.06
CA ILE A 83 23.42 -2.59 -29.70
C ILE A 83 23.05 -3.14 -31.08
N ALA A 84 21.91 -3.85 -31.18
CA ALA A 84 21.44 -4.42 -32.44
C ALA A 84 21.13 -3.34 -33.50
N ASP A 85 20.73 -2.15 -33.09
CA ASP A 85 20.45 -1.02 -33.98
C ASP A 85 21.66 -0.08 -34.20
N GLY A 86 22.83 -0.45 -33.63
CA GLY A 86 24.11 0.22 -33.85
C GLY A 86 24.39 1.43 -32.95
N TYR A 87 23.66 1.60 -31.85
CA TYR A 87 23.87 2.70 -30.89
C TYR A 87 24.83 2.30 -29.77
N PRO A 88 25.88 3.11 -29.49
CA PRO A 88 26.64 3.00 -28.26
C PRO A 88 25.72 3.18 -27.04
N VAL A 89 25.76 2.23 -26.12
CA VAL A 89 24.88 2.19 -24.95
C VAL A 89 25.61 1.59 -23.75
N HIS A 90 25.23 2.01 -22.55
CA HIS A 90 25.68 1.37 -21.33
C HIS A 90 24.56 1.36 -20.29
N GLY A 91 24.41 0.22 -19.61
CA GLY A 91 23.44 0.02 -18.55
C GLY A 91 24.10 -0.31 -17.21
N THR A 92 23.59 0.23 -16.12
CA THR A 92 24.00 -0.13 -14.75
C THR A 92 22.78 -0.40 -13.88
N SER A 93 22.98 -1.11 -12.77
CA SER A 93 21.93 -1.41 -11.82
C SER A 93 22.42 -1.24 -10.39
N ILE A 94 21.62 -0.59 -9.57
CA ILE A 94 21.84 -0.46 -8.13
C ILE A 94 20.77 -1.31 -7.43
N PRO A 95 21.13 -2.52 -6.94
CA PRO A 95 20.18 -3.36 -6.24
C PRO A 95 19.72 -2.69 -4.94
N GLY A 96 18.42 -2.76 -4.66
CA GLY A 96 17.89 -2.31 -3.38
C GLY A 96 18.43 -3.15 -2.22
N VAL A 97 18.69 -2.51 -1.08
CA VAL A 97 19.14 -3.19 0.16
C VAL A 97 18.05 -4.05 0.81
N ALA A 98 16.78 -3.82 0.47
CA ALA A 98 15.66 -4.55 1.06
C ALA A 98 15.42 -5.89 0.35
N GLN A 99 15.37 -6.98 1.12
CA GLN A 99 15.21 -8.35 0.61
C GLN A 99 13.87 -8.62 -0.10
N ARG A 100 12.83 -7.81 0.15
CA ARG A 100 11.52 -7.88 -0.51
C ARG A 100 10.97 -6.47 -0.62
N THR A 101 10.29 -6.16 -1.73
CA THR A 101 9.61 -4.87 -1.94
C THR A 101 10.51 -3.63 -1.83
N GLY A 102 11.83 -3.80 -2.00
CA GLY A 102 12.77 -2.69 -2.12
C GLY A 102 12.74 -2.08 -3.51
N SER A 103 12.97 -0.77 -3.58
CA SER A 103 13.29 -0.08 -4.84
C SER A 103 14.65 -0.55 -5.34
N THR A 104 14.68 -1.01 -6.58
CA THR A 104 15.88 -1.31 -7.35
C THR A 104 15.89 -0.37 -8.53
N THR A 105 17.04 0.26 -8.78
CA THR A 105 17.17 1.26 -9.84
C THR A 105 18.05 0.70 -10.94
N TYR A 106 17.54 0.70 -12.18
CA TYR A 106 18.33 0.44 -13.37
C TYR A 106 18.46 1.73 -14.17
N TYR A 107 19.63 1.95 -14.76
CA TYR A 107 19.92 3.19 -15.47
C TYR A 107 20.63 2.86 -16.78
N VAL A 108 20.19 3.51 -17.86
CA VAL A 108 20.74 3.36 -19.21
C VAL A 108 21.15 4.73 -19.73
N GLU A 109 22.34 4.81 -20.31
CA GLU A 109 22.73 5.93 -21.17
C GLU A 109 22.99 5.44 -22.58
N LEU A 110 22.47 6.18 -23.56
CA LEU A 110 22.53 5.86 -24.97
C LEU A 110 23.02 7.07 -25.76
N SER A 111 24.01 6.88 -26.64
CA SER A 111 24.37 7.91 -27.61
C SER A 111 23.30 8.06 -28.68
N THR A 112 23.05 9.29 -29.13
CA THR A 112 22.13 9.57 -30.25
C THR A 112 22.72 9.30 -31.62
N GLU A 113 24.04 9.08 -31.71
CA GLU A 113 24.75 8.80 -32.95
C GLU A 113 24.99 7.29 -33.11
N ARG A 114 24.73 6.76 -34.32
CA ARG A 114 25.01 5.36 -34.67
C ARG A 114 26.47 5.21 -35.05
N GLY A 115 27.08 4.09 -34.62
CA GLY A 115 28.42 3.68 -35.03
C GLY A 115 29.48 4.73 -34.71
N ALA A 116 30.17 4.58 -33.57
CA ALA A 116 31.49 5.19 -33.47
C ALA A 116 32.32 4.60 -34.62
N SER A 117 32.86 5.44 -35.51
CA SER A 117 33.85 4.98 -36.48
C SER A 117 34.97 4.27 -35.71
N ALA A 118 35.68 3.31 -36.31
CA ALA A 118 36.77 2.61 -35.62
C ALA A 118 37.86 3.58 -35.08
N ASP A 119 37.89 4.79 -35.65
CA ASP A 119 38.77 5.90 -35.28
C ASP A 119 38.17 6.89 -34.25
N ASP A 120 36.88 6.80 -33.93
CA ASP A 120 36.23 7.67 -32.94
C ASP A 120 36.40 7.12 -31.51
N PRO A 121 36.77 7.96 -30.54
CA PRO A 121 36.82 7.55 -29.15
C PRO A 121 35.40 7.16 -28.67
N PRO A 122 35.26 6.04 -27.94
CA PRO A 122 33.95 5.62 -27.44
C PRO A 122 33.37 6.70 -26.50
N PRO A 123 32.05 6.94 -26.52
CA PRO A 123 31.43 7.91 -25.64
C PRO A 123 31.66 7.54 -24.16
N ILE A 124 31.87 8.56 -23.34
CA ILE A 124 32.02 8.40 -21.89
C ILE A 124 30.65 8.54 -21.24
N PHE A 125 30.20 7.46 -20.61
CA PHE A 125 28.93 7.41 -19.87
C PHE A 125 29.12 7.83 -18.41
N SER A 126 28.25 8.69 -17.90
CA SER A 126 28.23 9.10 -16.49
C SER A 126 27.68 7.99 -15.59
N LEU A 127 26.75 7.17 -16.11
CA LEU A 127 26.07 6.09 -15.39
C LEU A 127 25.40 6.53 -14.08
N TYR A 128 25.02 7.81 -14.00
CA TYR A 128 24.28 8.37 -12.87
C TYR A 128 23.22 9.36 -13.38
N PRO A 129 21.95 9.22 -12.99
CA PRO A 129 20.91 10.14 -13.44
C PRO A 129 21.15 11.53 -12.86
N VAL A 130 21.12 12.54 -13.73
CA VAL A 130 21.23 13.95 -13.32
C VAL A 130 19.84 14.48 -12.93
N PRO A 131 19.64 14.98 -11.70
CA PRO A 131 18.38 15.58 -11.30
C PRO A 131 17.93 16.70 -12.27
N GLY A 132 16.67 16.66 -12.68
CA GLY A 132 16.05 17.62 -13.59
C GLY A 132 16.39 17.45 -15.07
N ALA A 133 17.28 16.52 -15.42
CA ALA A 133 17.76 16.30 -16.79
C ALA A 133 17.56 14.86 -17.28
N LEU A 134 16.64 14.10 -16.66
CA LEU A 134 16.30 12.75 -17.08
C LEU A 134 15.45 12.76 -18.36
N ASP A 135 15.87 12.09 -19.43
CA ASP A 135 15.10 12.06 -20.69
C ASP A 135 13.91 11.09 -20.61
N VAL A 136 14.09 9.92 -20.01
CA VAL A 136 13.05 8.88 -19.90
C VAL A 136 12.96 8.30 -18.50
N LEU A 137 11.76 8.27 -17.95
CA LEU A 137 11.42 7.51 -16.74
C LEU A 137 10.49 6.36 -17.11
N LEU A 138 10.97 5.12 -17.07
CA LEU A 138 10.20 3.91 -17.36
C LEU A 138 9.89 3.17 -16.07
N ALA A 139 8.70 3.39 -15.49
CA ALA A 139 8.35 2.88 -14.17
C ALA A 139 7.39 1.68 -14.26
N PRO A 140 7.82 0.44 -13.91
CA PRO A 140 6.93 -0.70 -13.86
C PRO A 140 5.89 -0.63 -12.74
N GLU A 141 6.04 0.23 -11.73
CA GLU A 141 5.07 0.44 -10.65
C GLU A 141 4.90 1.94 -10.40
N PHE A 142 3.66 2.39 -10.14
CA PHE A 142 3.35 3.81 -10.19
C PHE A 142 3.97 4.63 -9.04
N LEU A 143 4.06 4.08 -7.82
CA LEU A 143 4.63 4.76 -6.66
C LEU A 143 6.12 5.08 -6.85
N GLU A 144 6.83 4.29 -7.66
CA GLU A 144 8.21 4.57 -8.04
C GLU A 144 8.35 5.86 -8.88
N VAL A 145 7.29 6.28 -9.59
CA VAL A 145 7.24 7.62 -10.21
C VAL A 145 7.28 8.70 -9.13
N GLY A 146 6.47 8.55 -8.08
CA GLY A 146 6.41 9.50 -6.96
C GLY A 146 7.75 9.60 -6.23
N ARG A 147 8.41 8.47 -5.98
CA ARG A 147 9.76 8.45 -5.40
C ARG A 147 10.79 9.11 -6.31
N SER A 148 10.68 8.91 -7.63
CA SER A 148 11.60 9.55 -8.59
C SER A 148 11.41 11.06 -8.64
N ILE A 149 10.17 11.54 -8.51
CA ILE A 149 9.84 12.98 -8.37
C ILE A 149 10.43 13.54 -7.08
N GLU A 150 10.29 12.83 -5.95
CA GLU A 150 10.86 13.24 -4.65
C GLU A 150 12.39 13.37 -4.71
N LEU A 151 13.05 12.50 -5.47
CA LEU A 151 14.49 12.55 -5.73
C LEU A 151 14.91 13.62 -6.77
N GLY A 152 13.94 14.31 -7.39
CA GLY A 152 14.19 15.38 -8.35
C GLY A 152 14.68 14.91 -9.72
N PHE A 153 14.50 13.65 -10.09
CA PHE A 153 14.96 13.14 -11.39
C PHE A 153 14.16 13.68 -12.58
N PRO A 154 12.82 13.49 -12.65
CA PRO A 154 12.04 13.96 -13.80
C PRO A 154 11.82 15.47 -13.76
N SER A 155 11.70 16.08 -14.94
CA SER A 155 11.36 17.49 -15.14
C SER A 155 10.42 17.67 -16.32
N ALA A 156 9.48 18.61 -16.20
CA ALA A 156 8.55 18.98 -17.26
C ALA A 156 9.25 19.48 -18.54
N ALA A 157 10.50 19.93 -18.44
CA ALA A 157 11.27 20.43 -19.58
C ALA A 157 11.70 19.32 -20.55
N CYS A 158 12.01 18.11 -20.05
CA CYS A 158 12.69 17.09 -20.86
C CYS A 158 12.15 15.66 -20.70
N THR A 159 11.49 15.33 -19.59
CA THR A 159 11.25 13.93 -19.25
C THR A 159 10.00 13.36 -19.92
N THR A 160 10.16 12.21 -20.57
CA THR A 160 9.05 11.34 -20.96
C THR A 160 8.84 10.29 -19.87
N ILE A 161 7.70 10.32 -19.20
CA ILE A 161 7.33 9.33 -18.19
C ILE A 161 6.45 8.26 -18.83
N ILE A 162 6.87 7.01 -18.76
CA ILE A 162 6.10 5.83 -19.17
C ILE A 162 5.93 4.97 -17.93
N ALA A 163 4.69 4.78 -17.46
CA ALA A 163 4.45 4.14 -16.18
C ALA A 163 3.28 3.16 -16.21
N SER A 164 3.44 2.04 -15.50
CA SER A 164 2.31 1.20 -15.15
C SER A 164 1.54 1.81 -13.98
N THR A 165 0.22 1.99 -14.12
CA THR A 165 -0.64 2.52 -13.03
C THR A 165 -1.02 1.48 -11.98
N HIS A 166 -0.65 0.21 -12.19
CA HIS A 166 -0.90 -0.83 -11.21
C HIS A 166 -0.13 -0.54 -9.92
N ARG A 167 -0.70 -0.96 -8.77
CA ARG A 167 -0.14 -0.67 -7.45
C ARG A 167 0.31 -1.93 -6.74
N LEU A 168 1.56 -1.93 -6.29
CA LEU A 168 2.09 -2.89 -5.33
C LEU A 168 2.35 -2.17 -4.02
N PHE A 169 1.40 -2.26 -3.09
CA PHE A 169 1.48 -1.51 -1.84
C PHE A 169 2.76 -1.85 -1.07
N SER A 170 3.53 -0.80 -0.77
CA SER A 170 4.77 -0.90 -0.02
C SER A 170 4.50 -1.37 1.42
N ILE A 171 5.55 -1.80 2.12
CA ILE A 171 5.44 -2.11 3.55
C ILE A 171 4.97 -0.89 4.33
N HIS A 172 5.45 0.31 3.99
CA HIS A 172 5.03 1.57 4.62
C HIS A 172 3.52 1.81 4.50
N GLU A 173 2.94 1.56 3.33
CA GLU A 173 1.49 1.70 3.12
C GLU A 173 0.68 0.64 3.87
N LYS A 174 1.27 -0.53 4.12
CA LYS A 174 0.63 -1.67 4.82
C LYS A 174 0.71 -1.55 6.35
N ILE A 175 1.78 -0.96 6.88
CA ILE A 175 1.97 -0.83 8.34
C ILE A 175 1.25 0.38 8.93
N ALA A 176 0.99 1.41 8.11
CA ALA A 176 0.34 2.63 8.57
C ALA A 176 -1.04 2.32 9.17
N THR A 177 -1.28 2.88 10.34
CA THR A 177 -2.48 2.63 11.14
C THR A 177 -3.67 3.38 10.54
N GLY A 178 -4.13 3.09 9.32
CA GLY A 178 -5.29 3.80 8.73
C GLY A 178 -5.34 3.74 7.21
N ARG A 179 -5.68 4.87 6.57
CA ARG A 179 -5.51 5.04 5.11
C ARG A 179 -4.03 5.35 4.82
N GLY A 180 -3.21 4.29 4.85
CA GLY A 180 -1.78 4.36 4.52
C GLY A 180 -1.48 4.39 3.03
N ILE A 181 -2.47 4.09 2.19
CA ILE A 181 -2.31 4.01 0.73
C ILE A 181 -2.26 5.41 0.16
N TYR A 182 -1.20 5.70 -0.61
CA TYR A 182 -1.09 6.96 -1.34
C TYR A 182 -2.19 7.07 -2.40
N PRO A 183 -2.98 8.16 -2.41
CA PRO A 183 -4.02 8.38 -3.41
C PRO A 183 -3.44 8.40 -4.82
N ILE A 184 -3.99 7.60 -5.72
CA ILE A 184 -3.48 7.46 -7.09
C ILE A 184 -3.67 8.76 -7.88
N GLU A 185 -4.72 9.53 -7.56
CA GLU A 185 -5.06 10.79 -8.22
C GLU A 185 -3.99 11.85 -7.95
N ARG A 186 -3.41 11.86 -6.74
CA ARG A 186 -2.31 12.76 -6.39
C ARG A 186 -1.02 12.37 -7.10
N LEU A 187 -0.79 11.08 -7.28
CA LEU A 187 0.38 10.55 -7.96
C LEU A 187 0.31 10.81 -9.47
N ASP A 188 -0.87 10.66 -10.08
CA ASP A 188 -1.12 11.03 -11.48
C ASP A 188 -0.96 12.54 -11.70
N ALA A 189 -1.52 13.38 -10.81
CA ALA A 189 -1.34 14.83 -10.88
C ALA A 189 0.15 15.22 -10.79
N ALA A 190 0.92 14.59 -9.90
CA ALA A 190 2.35 14.81 -9.78
C ALA A 190 3.11 14.34 -11.03
N ALA A 191 2.79 13.14 -11.55
CA ALA A 191 3.41 12.63 -12.77
C ALA A 191 3.18 13.56 -13.98
N ARG A 192 1.98 14.14 -14.10
CA ARG A 192 1.67 15.14 -15.14
C ARG A 192 2.46 16.43 -14.96
N ALA A 193 2.63 16.89 -13.72
CA ALA A 193 3.33 18.14 -13.43
C ALA A 193 4.85 18.06 -13.70
N PHE A 194 5.44 16.88 -13.59
CA PHE A 194 6.89 16.65 -13.75
C PHE A 194 7.28 15.94 -15.06
N ALA A 195 6.33 15.75 -15.98
CA ALA A 195 6.58 15.14 -17.29
C ALA A 195 6.39 16.14 -18.42
N ARG A 196 7.29 16.12 -19.41
CA ARG A 196 7.03 16.69 -20.74
C ARG A 196 5.96 15.90 -21.47
N LYS A 197 6.01 14.57 -21.36
CA LYS A 197 5.05 13.62 -21.94
C LYS A 197 4.79 12.49 -20.95
N LEU A 198 3.52 12.19 -20.67
CA LEU A 198 3.11 11.11 -19.77
C LEU A 198 2.34 10.03 -20.55
N ILE A 199 2.82 8.79 -20.49
CA ILE A 199 2.13 7.59 -20.97
C ILE A 199 1.90 6.67 -19.76
N ALA A 200 0.72 6.77 -19.15
CA ALA A 200 0.35 6.00 -17.96
C ALA A 200 -0.86 5.10 -18.25
N PHE A 201 -0.73 3.81 -17.97
CA PHE A 201 -1.78 2.81 -18.20
C PHE A 201 -1.55 1.55 -17.34
N ASP A 202 -2.56 0.68 -17.19
CA ASP A 202 -2.40 -0.56 -16.43
C ASP A 202 -1.69 -1.65 -17.26
N ALA A 203 -0.35 -1.54 -17.34
CA ALA A 203 0.47 -2.50 -18.07
C ALA A 203 0.34 -3.95 -17.54
N LEU A 204 0.03 -4.14 -16.25
CA LEU A 204 -0.16 -5.47 -15.68
C LEU A 204 -1.48 -6.10 -16.12
N ALA A 205 -2.56 -5.31 -16.17
CA ALA A 205 -3.83 -5.76 -16.72
C ALA A 205 -3.70 -6.12 -18.20
N LEU A 206 -3.03 -5.26 -18.99
CA LEU A 206 -2.81 -5.51 -20.41
C LEU A 206 -1.94 -6.75 -20.64
N ALA A 207 -0.89 -6.95 -19.83
CA ALA A 207 -0.07 -8.15 -19.90
C ALA A 207 -0.88 -9.43 -19.65
N ARG A 208 -1.80 -9.41 -18.68
CA ARG A 208 -2.69 -10.55 -18.38
C ARG A 208 -3.64 -10.87 -19.53
N GLU A 209 -4.18 -9.84 -20.20
CA GLU A 209 -5.06 -10.01 -21.36
C GLU A 209 -4.35 -10.73 -22.52
N HIS A 210 -3.07 -10.42 -22.74
CA HIS A 210 -2.27 -11.01 -23.81
C HIS A 210 -1.45 -12.26 -23.40
N GLY A 211 -1.60 -12.71 -22.15
CA GLY A 211 -0.90 -13.87 -21.61
C GLY A 211 0.63 -13.68 -21.62
N THR A 212 1.10 -12.56 -21.09
CA THR A 212 2.50 -12.13 -21.08
C THR A 212 2.85 -11.38 -19.78
N GLU A 213 4.05 -10.82 -19.69
CA GLU A 213 4.54 -10.06 -18.53
C GLU A 213 4.51 -8.55 -18.79
N ALA A 214 4.33 -7.75 -17.72
CA ALA A 214 4.26 -6.29 -17.80
C ALA A 214 5.49 -5.65 -18.45
N ASN A 215 6.65 -6.29 -18.29
CA ASN A 215 7.94 -5.87 -18.85
C ASN A 215 7.87 -5.75 -20.38
N ALA A 216 7.28 -6.74 -21.05
CA ALA A 216 7.19 -6.75 -22.51
C ALA A 216 6.27 -5.63 -23.00
N VAL A 217 5.15 -5.40 -22.29
CA VAL A 217 4.21 -4.31 -22.56
C VAL A 217 4.86 -2.94 -22.38
N LEU A 218 5.63 -2.75 -21.31
CA LEU A 218 6.35 -1.49 -21.05
C LEU A 218 7.46 -1.24 -22.06
N LEU A 219 8.16 -2.29 -22.52
CA LEU A 219 9.14 -2.19 -23.60
C LEU A 219 8.48 -1.75 -24.91
N GLY A 220 7.31 -2.31 -25.24
CA GLY A 220 6.50 -1.88 -26.36
C GLY A 220 6.10 -0.41 -26.27
N ALA A 221 5.62 0.01 -25.09
CA ALA A 221 5.26 1.41 -24.86
C ALA A 221 6.47 2.35 -24.97
N LEU A 222 7.66 1.93 -24.55
CA LEU A 222 8.91 2.67 -24.78
C LEU A 222 9.19 2.83 -26.28
N ALA A 223 9.16 1.74 -27.05
CA ALA A 223 9.38 1.79 -28.48
C ALA A 223 8.37 2.69 -29.20
N GLY A 224 7.09 2.61 -28.82
CA GLY A 224 6.02 3.40 -29.44
C GLY A 224 5.98 4.86 -28.98
N SER A 225 6.68 5.19 -27.89
CA SER A 225 6.74 6.56 -27.37
C SER A 225 7.57 7.49 -28.25
N GLY A 226 8.52 6.92 -29.00
CA GLY A 226 9.55 7.65 -29.76
C GLY A 226 10.63 8.31 -28.89
N ALA A 227 10.71 7.97 -27.59
CA ALA A 227 11.61 8.65 -26.67
C ALA A 227 13.10 8.28 -26.85
N LEU A 228 13.38 7.11 -27.45
CA LEU A 228 14.72 6.67 -27.83
C LEU A 228 14.79 6.48 -29.36
N PRO A 229 15.93 6.73 -29.99
CA PRO A 229 16.12 6.58 -31.45
C PRO A 229 16.31 5.12 -31.88
N ILE A 230 15.70 4.16 -31.18
CA ILE A 230 15.82 2.73 -31.45
C ILE A 230 14.60 2.26 -32.25
N THR A 231 14.83 1.54 -33.34
CA THR A 231 13.76 0.99 -34.18
C THR A 231 12.96 -0.09 -33.45
N ALA A 232 11.66 -0.16 -33.72
CA ALA A 232 10.79 -1.19 -33.15
C ALA A 232 11.28 -2.62 -33.49
N ASP A 233 11.89 -2.82 -34.66
CA ASP A 233 12.42 -4.11 -35.07
C ASP A 233 13.65 -4.54 -34.26
N ALA A 234 14.47 -3.59 -33.80
CA ALA A 234 15.58 -3.90 -32.90
C ALA A 234 15.08 -4.39 -31.53
N TYR A 235 14.01 -3.81 -31.00
CA TYR A 235 13.35 -4.34 -29.78
C TYR A 235 12.77 -5.74 -29.99
N ARG A 236 12.11 -5.99 -31.13
CA ARG A 236 11.62 -7.34 -31.49
C ARG A 236 12.77 -8.33 -31.59
N HIS A 237 13.90 -7.92 -32.16
CA HIS A 237 15.10 -8.74 -32.23
C HIS A 237 15.66 -9.06 -30.84
N ALA A 238 15.76 -8.07 -29.94
CA ALA A 238 16.21 -8.28 -28.56
C ALA A 238 15.32 -9.27 -27.79
N ILE A 239 14.00 -9.21 -27.97
CA ILE A 239 13.06 -10.19 -27.40
C ILE A 239 13.36 -11.60 -27.94
N ARG A 240 13.50 -11.75 -29.26
CA ARG A 240 13.78 -13.05 -29.91
C ARG A 240 15.12 -13.63 -29.47
N ALA A 241 16.15 -12.80 -29.35
CA ALA A 241 17.50 -13.21 -28.99
C ALA A 241 17.58 -13.84 -27.58
N LYS A 242 16.74 -13.40 -26.64
CA LYS A 242 16.68 -14.01 -25.30
C LYS A 242 16.09 -15.43 -25.29
N ASN A 243 15.34 -15.81 -26.32
CA ASN A 243 14.75 -17.15 -26.48
C ASN A 243 13.91 -17.65 -25.28
N VAL A 244 13.27 -16.73 -24.54
CA VAL A 244 12.39 -17.02 -23.41
C VAL A 244 11.00 -16.49 -23.72
N GLN A 245 10.02 -17.40 -23.78
CA GLN A 245 8.59 -17.08 -24.03
C GLN A 245 8.38 -16.05 -25.16
N VAL A 246 9.12 -16.21 -26.26
CA VAL A 246 9.26 -15.20 -27.33
C VAL A 246 7.90 -14.74 -27.86
N ASP A 247 7.01 -15.66 -28.21
CA ASP A 247 5.69 -15.31 -28.77
C ASP A 247 4.81 -14.53 -27.79
N ALA A 248 4.85 -14.90 -26.50
CA ALA A 248 4.11 -14.19 -25.46
C ALA A 248 4.68 -12.78 -25.26
N ASN A 249 6.00 -12.64 -25.21
CA ASN A 249 6.66 -11.35 -25.06
C ASN A 249 6.42 -10.44 -26.28
N LEU A 250 6.45 -10.98 -27.50
CA LEU A 250 6.13 -10.21 -28.71
C LEU A 250 4.68 -9.74 -28.73
N ARG A 251 3.70 -10.57 -28.33
CA ARG A 251 2.30 -10.11 -28.18
C ARG A 251 2.18 -8.95 -27.19
N GLY A 252 2.87 -9.03 -26.06
CA GLY A 252 2.92 -7.96 -25.06
C GLY A 252 3.54 -6.69 -25.60
N PHE A 253 4.67 -6.83 -26.31
CA PHE A 253 5.36 -5.72 -26.96
C PHE A 253 4.46 -5.00 -27.95
N GLU A 254 3.76 -5.71 -28.85
CA GLU A 254 2.85 -5.08 -29.81
C GLU A 254 1.68 -4.37 -29.11
N ALA A 255 1.13 -4.96 -28.04
CA ALA A 255 0.07 -4.33 -27.26
C ALA A 255 0.53 -3.01 -26.62
N GLY A 256 1.73 -2.99 -26.04
CA GLY A 256 2.35 -1.79 -25.49
C GLY A 256 2.68 -0.73 -26.55
N LEU A 257 3.21 -1.16 -27.70
CA LEU A 257 3.52 -0.31 -28.84
C LEU A 257 2.26 0.45 -29.30
N ALA A 258 1.17 -0.28 -29.50
CA ALA A 258 -0.11 0.29 -29.91
C ALA A 258 -0.70 1.28 -28.88
N VAL A 259 -0.44 1.12 -27.59
CA VAL A 259 -0.86 2.08 -26.56
C VAL A 259 -0.11 3.40 -26.72
N ALA A 260 1.22 3.35 -26.87
CA ALA A 260 2.05 4.55 -26.96
C ALA A 260 1.88 5.30 -28.30
N THR A 261 1.71 4.58 -29.41
CA THR A 261 1.43 5.21 -30.72
C THR A 261 0.10 5.94 -30.72
N ARG A 262 -0.97 5.33 -30.20
CA ARG A 262 -2.28 6.01 -30.05
C ARG A 262 -2.19 7.25 -29.17
N ALA A 263 -1.37 7.22 -28.11
CA ALA A 263 -1.14 8.38 -27.26
C ALA A 263 -0.40 9.51 -28.00
N ALA A 264 0.49 9.19 -28.95
CA ALA A 264 1.16 10.17 -29.80
C ALA A 264 0.20 10.82 -30.81
N ASP A 265 -0.68 10.03 -31.41
CA ASP A 265 -1.66 10.51 -32.40
C ASP A 265 -2.70 11.46 -31.75
N ALA A 266 -3.13 11.16 -30.53
CA ALA A 266 -4.04 12.02 -29.76
C ALA A 266 -3.42 13.39 -29.39
N THR A 267 -2.09 13.49 -29.25
CA THR A 267 -1.39 14.77 -29.00
C THR A 267 -1.11 15.59 -30.25
N GLY A 268 -1.24 15.02 -31.46
CA GLY A 268 -1.01 15.71 -32.73
C GLY A 268 -2.21 16.52 -33.25
N ALA A 269 -3.38 16.37 -32.64
CA ALA A 269 -4.60 17.07 -33.04
C ALA A 269 -5.01 18.13 -31.99
N GLY A 270 -4.51 19.37 -32.17
CA GLY A 270 -5.14 20.62 -31.70
C GLY A 270 -5.41 20.84 -30.20
N GLU A 271 -4.83 21.92 -29.67
CA GLU A 271 -5.09 22.59 -28.39
C GLU A 271 -6.39 22.23 -27.64
N GLY A 272 -6.21 21.75 -26.41
CA GLY A 272 -7.27 21.54 -25.44
C GLY A 272 -7.11 20.22 -24.71
N SER A 273 -6.30 20.23 -23.65
CA SER A 273 -6.21 19.15 -22.67
C SER A 273 -7.62 18.77 -22.18
N ARG A 274 -8.21 17.76 -22.81
CA ARG A 274 -9.38 17.03 -22.31
C ARG A 274 -9.04 15.55 -22.40
N GLY A 275 -9.04 14.97 -21.21
CA GLY A 275 -8.43 13.69 -20.89
C GLY A 275 -8.91 12.56 -21.79
N PHE A 276 -7.95 11.74 -22.19
CA PHE A 276 -8.23 10.42 -22.72
C PHE A 276 -8.07 9.38 -21.61
N GLY A 277 -9.17 8.68 -21.34
CA GLY A 277 -9.15 7.29 -20.91
C GLY A 277 -8.69 7.00 -19.49
N THR A 278 -9.21 7.68 -18.47
CA THR A 278 -9.42 6.98 -17.20
C THR A 278 -10.53 5.96 -17.44
N THR A 279 -10.20 4.77 -17.93
CA THR A 279 -11.01 3.60 -17.60
C THR A 279 -11.12 3.63 -16.08
N PRO A 280 -12.34 3.60 -15.48
CA PRO A 280 -12.47 3.63 -14.04
C PRO A 280 -11.55 2.56 -13.48
N LEU A 281 -10.56 2.97 -12.68
CA LEU A 281 -9.78 2.05 -11.88
C LEU A 281 -10.82 1.28 -11.06
N ALA A 282 -11.12 0.06 -11.51
CA ALA A 282 -11.87 -0.87 -10.71
C ALA A 282 -11.15 -0.91 -9.37
N ALA A 283 -11.87 -0.51 -8.32
CA ALA A 283 -11.40 -0.56 -6.95
C ALA A 283 -10.61 -1.86 -6.79
N GLY A 284 -9.32 -1.75 -6.43
CA GLY A 284 -8.40 -2.89 -6.35
C GLY A 284 -9.07 -4.06 -5.64
N PRO A 285 -8.76 -5.32 -6.00
CA PRO A 285 -9.59 -6.47 -5.72
C PRO A 285 -9.99 -6.52 -4.24
N SER A 286 -11.19 -6.00 -3.96
CA SER A 286 -11.97 -6.40 -2.80
C SER A 286 -12.04 -7.92 -2.89
N PRO A 287 -11.82 -8.67 -1.80
CA PRO A 287 -11.79 -10.13 -1.85
C PRO A 287 -13.06 -10.62 -2.55
N ALA A 288 -12.90 -10.97 -3.83
CA ALA A 288 -13.97 -11.34 -4.71
C ALA A 288 -14.31 -12.80 -4.41
N ALA A 289 -15.28 -12.95 -3.53
CA ALA A 289 -16.20 -14.08 -3.49
C ALA A 289 -17.52 -13.51 -2.96
N GLY A 290 -18.45 -13.14 -3.86
CA GLY A 290 -19.80 -12.76 -3.40
C GLY A 290 -20.62 -11.78 -4.25
N GLY A 291 -20.25 -11.45 -5.49
CA GLY A 291 -21.04 -10.52 -6.32
C GLY A 291 -22.53 -10.90 -6.47
N GLN A 292 -22.86 -12.20 -6.48
CA GLN A 292 -24.25 -12.70 -6.47
C GLN A 292 -24.83 -12.87 -5.06
N ALA A 293 -24.01 -13.01 -4.02
CA ALA A 293 -24.47 -13.16 -2.63
C ALA A 293 -24.82 -11.82 -1.96
N LEU A 294 -24.30 -10.70 -2.48
CA LEU A 294 -24.54 -9.37 -1.93
C LEU A 294 -25.97 -8.89 -2.15
N SER A 295 -26.68 -9.37 -3.18
CA SER A 295 -28.04 -8.90 -3.52
C SER A 295 -29.09 -10.01 -3.38
N SER A 296 -28.96 -10.88 -2.38
CA SER A 296 -30.00 -11.88 -2.08
C SER A 296 -31.32 -11.16 -1.72
N PRO A 297 -32.48 -11.65 -2.19
CA PRO A 297 -33.80 -11.12 -1.80
C PRO A 297 -33.99 -11.04 -0.29
N ASP A 298 -33.32 -11.91 0.46
CA ASP A 298 -33.35 -11.94 1.92
C ASP A 298 -32.65 -10.72 2.53
N ILE A 299 -31.50 -10.33 1.97
CA ILE A 299 -30.75 -9.15 2.43
C ILE A 299 -31.55 -7.89 2.16
N GLU A 300 -32.14 -7.78 0.96
CA GLU A 300 -32.98 -6.63 0.59
C GLU A 300 -34.20 -6.51 1.52
N ARG A 301 -34.84 -7.62 1.88
CA ARG A 301 -35.92 -7.62 2.89
C ARG A 301 -35.45 -7.14 4.27
N MET A 302 -34.27 -7.58 4.71
CA MET A 302 -33.72 -7.17 6.02
C MET A 302 -33.42 -5.67 6.08
N ILE A 303 -32.95 -5.07 4.97
CA ILE A 303 -32.56 -3.66 4.92
C ILE A 303 -33.69 -2.73 4.44
N GLY A 304 -34.83 -3.27 4.00
CA GLY A 304 -35.92 -2.49 3.40
C GLY A 304 -36.49 -1.40 4.31
N GLY A 305 -36.47 -1.61 5.63
CA GLY A 305 -36.90 -0.63 6.64
C GLY A 305 -35.90 0.50 6.92
N PHE A 306 -34.74 0.53 6.27
CA PHE A 306 -33.72 1.57 6.45
C PHE A 306 -33.70 2.57 5.28
N PRO A 307 -33.26 3.83 5.51
CA PRO A 307 -33.12 4.86 4.48
C PRO A 307 -32.28 4.42 3.28
N GLU A 308 -32.66 4.86 2.08
CA GLU A 308 -32.03 4.43 0.82
C GLU A 308 -30.53 4.71 0.77
N GLY A 309 -30.09 5.85 1.31
CA GLY A 309 -28.68 6.23 1.36
C GLY A 309 -27.80 5.28 2.18
N LEU A 310 -28.39 4.52 3.12
CA LEU A 310 -27.66 3.55 3.94
C LEU A 310 -27.63 2.15 3.34
N ARG A 311 -28.60 1.81 2.48
CA ARG A 311 -28.75 0.45 1.91
C ARG A 311 -27.46 -0.11 1.28
N PRO A 312 -26.63 0.66 0.54
CA PRO A 312 -25.36 0.13 0.02
C PRO A 312 -24.41 -0.36 1.12
N VAL A 313 -24.29 0.38 2.22
CA VAL A 313 -23.43 0.01 3.36
C VAL A 313 -24.03 -1.19 4.11
N LEU A 314 -25.35 -1.19 4.31
CA LEU A 314 -26.05 -2.27 5.00
C LEU A 314 -25.97 -3.59 4.24
N ARG A 315 -26.07 -3.56 2.91
CA ARG A 315 -25.92 -4.74 2.05
C ARG A 315 -24.60 -5.46 2.30
N HIS A 316 -23.49 -4.72 2.32
CA HIS A 316 -22.18 -5.26 2.65
C HIS A 316 -22.08 -5.73 4.11
N GLY A 317 -22.62 -4.96 5.05
CA GLY A 317 -22.60 -5.30 6.48
C GLY A 317 -23.37 -6.58 6.81
N VAL A 318 -24.60 -6.71 6.31
CA VAL A 318 -25.48 -7.87 6.50
C VAL A 318 -24.87 -9.11 5.86
N ALA A 319 -24.44 -9.04 4.60
CA ALA A 319 -23.79 -10.18 3.92
C ALA A 319 -22.55 -10.67 4.71
N ARG A 320 -21.73 -9.73 5.19
CA ARG A 320 -20.54 -10.03 5.99
C ARG A 320 -20.88 -10.72 7.31
N LEU A 321 -21.94 -10.29 7.99
CA LEU A 321 -22.34 -10.83 9.29
C LEU A 321 -23.05 -12.19 9.17
N ILE A 322 -23.80 -12.42 8.09
CA ILE A 322 -24.36 -13.74 7.76
C ILE A 322 -23.22 -14.73 7.47
N ASP A 323 -22.26 -14.34 6.62
CA ASP A 323 -21.08 -15.17 6.33
C ASP A 323 -20.24 -15.44 7.59
N TYR A 324 -20.13 -14.43 8.46
CA TYR A 324 -19.44 -14.55 9.74
C TYR A 324 -20.13 -15.55 10.67
N GLN A 325 -21.41 -15.34 11.02
CA GLN A 325 -22.12 -16.13 12.02
C GLN A 325 -23.40 -16.75 11.48
N ASP A 326 -24.46 -15.95 11.27
CA ASP A 326 -25.75 -16.38 10.76
C ASP A 326 -26.68 -15.17 10.54
N ARG A 327 -27.91 -15.44 10.09
CA ARG A 327 -28.96 -14.43 9.90
C ARG A 327 -29.36 -13.71 11.20
N ALA A 328 -29.54 -14.44 12.30
CA ALA A 328 -29.94 -13.85 13.57
C ALA A 328 -28.89 -12.85 14.09
N TYR A 329 -27.61 -13.12 13.85
CA TYR A 329 -26.52 -12.22 14.19
C TYR A 329 -26.55 -10.92 13.35
N ALA A 330 -26.90 -11.02 12.06
CA ALA A 330 -27.10 -9.84 11.22
C ALA A 330 -28.35 -9.03 11.61
N GLU A 331 -29.42 -9.68 12.07
CA GLU A 331 -30.60 -9.00 12.62
C GLU A 331 -30.26 -8.25 13.92
N ARG A 332 -29.42 -8.83 14.80
CA ARG A 332 -28.91 -8.15 15.99
C ARG A 332 -28.10 -6.89 15.64
N TYR A 333 -27.31 -6.93 14.57
CA TYR A 333 -26.60 -5.76 14.07
C TYR A 333 -27.56 -4.65 13.64
N LEU A 334 -28.60 -4.98 12.86
CA LEU A 334 -29.61 -4.00 12.45
C LEU A 334 -30.36 -3.42 13.65
N GLY A 335 -30.71 -4.25 14.64
CA GLY A 335 -31.32 -3.79 15.88
C GLY A 335 -30.45 -2.80 16.67
N ARG A 336 -29.13 -3.04 16.71
CA ARG A 336 -28.16 -2.13 17.35
C ARG A 336 -27.94 -0.82 16.59
N LEU A 337 -28.11 -0.85 15.27
CA LEU A 337 -27.94 0.32 14.41
C LEU A 337 -29.16 1.26 14.48
N ARG A 338 -30.36 0.71 14.63
CA ARG A 338 -31.64 1.41 14.47
C ARG A 338 -31.76 2.73 15.26
N PRO A 339 -31.34 2.84 16.54
CA PRO A 339 -31.39 4.12 17.27
C PRO A 339 -30.63 5.26 16.57
N PHE A 340 -29.51 4.96 15.92
CA PHE A 340 -28.66 5.97 15.25
C PHE A 340 -29.13 6.33 13.84
N VAL A 341 -30.19 5.70 13.35
CA VAL A 341 -30.78 5.96 12.04
C VAL A 341 -32.11 6.69 12.19
N ASP A 342 -32.91 6.29 13.19
CA ASP A 342 -34.22 6.89 13.44
C ASP A 342 -34.11 8.32 14.02
N GLU A 343 -32.99 8.66 14.67
CA GLU A 343 -32.74 9.99 15.27
C GLU A 343 -32.32 11.10 14.28
N GLY A 344 -32.22 10.81 12.97
CA GLY A 344 -32.21 11.83 11.92
C GLY A 344 -30.84 12.34 11.41
N ASP A 345 -29.70 11.86 11.94
CA ASP A 345 -28.38 12.16 11.35
C ASP A 345 -27.93 11.04 10.37
N PRO A 346 -28.05 11.24 9.05
CA PRO A 346 -27.69 10.24 8.06
C PRO A 346 -26.18 9.95 8.01
N GLU A 347 -25.34 10.94 8.36
CA GLU A 347 -23.89 10.76 8.35
C GLU A 347 -23.45 9.92 9.55
N LEU A 348 -23.99 10.19 10.74
CA LEU A 348 -23.76 9.36 11.92
C LEU A 348 -24.21 7.92 11.69
N GLY A 349 -25.43 7.72 11.19
CA GLY A 349 -25.96 6.39 10.86
C GLY A 349 -25.06 5.62 9.88
N ARG A 350 -24.48 6.31 8.88
CA ARG A 350 -23.55 5.73 7.91
C ARG A 350 -22.23 5.31 8.54
N ILE A 351 -21.66 6.14 9.41
CA ILE A 351 -20.42 5.86 10.15
C ILE A 351 -20.62 4.67 11.08
N VAL A 352 -21.69 4.67 11.87
CA VAL A 352 -22.01 3.61 12.82
C VAL A 352 -22.28 2.30 12.08
N ALA A 353 -23.11 2.30 11.04
CA ALA A 353 -23.39 1.12 10.22
C ALA A 353 -22.10 0.45 9.73
N ARG A 354 -21.21 1.23 9.13
CA ARG A 354 -19.93 0.73 8.60
C ARG A 354 -19.06 0.15 9.72
N HIS A 355 -18.84 0.90 10.79
CA HIS A 355 -17.87 0.50 11.82
C HIS A 355 -18.40 -0.61 12.72
N LEU A 356 -19.70 -0.61 13.03
CA LEU A 356 -20.34 -1.66 13.80
C LEU A 356 -20.31 -2.99 13.07
N ALA A 357 -20.61 -3.02 11.76
CA ALA A 357 -20.55 -4.27 10.98
C ALA A 357 -19.15 -4.88 10.97
N VAL A 358 -18.11 -4.04 10.81
CA VAL A 358 -16.70 -4.48 10.84
C VAL A 358 -16.33 -4.99 12.23
N TRP A 359 -16.70 -4.28 13.29
CA TRP A 359 -16.34 -4.66 14.65
C TRP A 359 -17.06 -5.94 15.10
N MET A 360 -18.36 -6.08 14.81
CA MET A 360 -19.12 -7.30 15.11
C MET A 360 -18.62 -8.54 14.35
N SER A 361 -17.75 -8.38 13.34
CA SER A 361 -17.14 -9.47 12.58
C SER A 361 -15.61 -9.47 12.76
N TYR A 362 -15.17 -9.35 14.01
CA TYR A 362 -13.76 -9.41 14.40
C TYR A 362 -13.14 -10.77 14.07
N GLU A 363 -11.83 -10.75 13.80
CA GLU A 363 -11.06 -11.96 13.47
C GLU A 363 -10.65 -12.71 14.73
N ASP A 364 -11.47 -13.68 15.15
CA ASP A 364 -11.10 -14.68 16.14
C ASP A 364 -10.45 -15.92 15.52
N ALA A 365 -9.96 -16.84 16.36
CA ALA A 365 -9.31 -18.04 15.87
C ALA A 365 -10.22 -18.92 15.00
N VAL A 366 -11.54 -18.93 15.27
CA VAL A 366 -12.52 -19.65 14.44
C VAL A 366 -12.60 -19.02 13.04
N ARG A 367 -12.73 -17.70 12.98
CA ARG A 367 -12.83 -16.95 11.72
C ARG A 367 -11.54 -17.01 10.93
N VAL A 368 -10.38 -16.90 11.59
CA VAL A 368 -9.07 -17.06 10.96
C VAL A 368 -8.93 -18.47 10.38
N ALA A 369 -9.42 -19.49 11.10
CA ALA A 369 -9.44 -20.86 10.59
C ALA A 369 -10.34 -20.99 9.35
N GLU A 370 -11.57 -20.46 9.37
CA GLU A 370 -12.48 -20.46 8.21
C GLU A 370 -11.81 -19.81 6.99
N LEU A 371 -11.17 -18.65 7.17
CA LEU A 371 -10.50 -17.95 6.08
C LEU A 371 -9.31 -18.73 5.51
N LYS A 372 -8.63 -19.53 6.33
CA LYS A 372 -7.47 -20.33 5.91
C LYS A 372 -7.85 -21.63 5.21
N THR A 373 -9.03 -22.19 5.50
CA THR A 373 -9.53 -23.44 4.91
C THR A 373 -10.45 -23.25 3.71
N ARG A 374 -10.91 -22.03 3.41
CA ARG A 374 -11.75 -21.72 2.24
C ARG A 374 -11.12 -22.16 0.92
N MET A 375 -11.90 -22.83 0.05
CA MET A 375 -11.46 -23.21 -1.31
C MET A 375 -11.04 -22.02 -2.16
N SER A 376 -11.83 -20.93 -2.14
CA SER A 376 -11.53 -19.71 -2.89
C SER A 376 -10.17 -19.09 -2.55
N ARG A 377 -9.64 -19.33 -1.34
CA ARG A 377 -8.28 -18.94 -0.97
C ARG A 377 -7.24 -19.71 -1.80
N PHE A 378 -7.38 -21.02 -1.92
CA PHE A 378 -6.44 -21.87 -2.65
C PHE A 378 -6.48 -21.59 -4.15
N GLU A 379 -7.67 -21.37 -4.71
CA GLU A 379 -7.85 -20.94 -6.10
C GLU A 379 -7.14 -19.60 -6.37
N ARG A 380 -7.31 -18.63 -5.47
CA ARG A 380 -6.61 -17.34 -5.56
C ARG A 380 -5.09 -17.50 -5.48
N ILE A 381 -4.57 -18.28 -4.53
CA ILE A 381 -3.13 -18.55 -4.41
C ILE A 381 -2.59 -19.21 -5.68
N ARG A 382 -3.33 -20.16 -6.26
CA ARG A 382 -2.97 -20.83 -7.51
C ARG A 382 -2.88 -19.84 -8.67
N LYS A 383 -3.90 -18.98 -8.81
CA LYS A 383 -3.92 -17.92 -9.82
C LYS A 383 -2.78 -16.92 -9.65
N GLU A 384 -2.48 -16.49 -8.42
CA GLU A 384 -1.39 -15.56 -8.13
C GLU A 384 0.00 -16.16 -8.36
N LYS A 385 0.15 -17.49 -8.28
CA LYS A 385 1.43 -18.18 -8.46
C LYS A 385 1.65 -18.74 -9.85
N GLY A 386 0.68 -18.63 -10.76
CA GLY A 386 0.79 -19.11 -12.15
C GLY A 386 1.04 -20.62 -12.26
N ALA A 387 0.75 -21.39 -11.19
CA ALA A 387 0.96 -22.83 -11.17
C ALA A 387 -0.33 -23.52 -11.64
N SER A 388 -0.49 -23.73 -12.95
CA SER A 388 -1.60 -24.48 -13.53
C SER A 388 -1.56 -25.96 -13.12
N ASP A 389 -0.37 -26.58 -13.18
CA ASP A 389 -0.16 -28.03 -12.96
C ASP A 389 0.84 -28.36 -11.83
N GLY A 390 1.39 -27.36 -11.14
CA GLY A 390 2.37 -27.55 -10.07
C GLY A 390 1.76 -27.83 -8.69
N GLU A 391 2.45 -28.63 -7.87
CA GLU A 391 2.08 -28.80 -6.45
C GLU A 391 2.33 -27.48 -5.70
N ILE A 392 1.28 -26.93 -5.10
CA ILE A 392 1.37 -25.75 -4.24
C ILE A 392 1.35 -26.19 -2.79
N VAL A 393 2.42 -25.93 -2.06
CA VAL A 393 2.49 -26.13 -0.60
C VAL A 393 2.33 -24.80 0.11
N VAL A 394 1.24 -24.66 0.88
CA VAL A 394 0.95 -23.46 1.66
C VAL A 394 1.26 -23.72 3.12
N THR A 395 2.24 -22.98 3.67
CA THR A 395 2.55 -23.00 5.10
C THR A 395 2.03 -21.75 5.77
N ASP A 396 1.07 -21.93 6.68
CA ASP A 396 0.50 -20.88 7.50
C ASP A 396 1.30 -20.74 8.81
N PHE A 397 1.82 -19.53 9.02
CA PHE A 397 2.51 -19.14 10.25
C PHE A 397 1.47 -18.59 11.23
N LEU A 398 1.24 -19.31 12.32
CA LEU A 398 0.28 -18.95 13.36
C LEU A 398 1.03 -18.67 14.66
N LYS A 399 0.60 -17.66 15.39
CA LYS A 399 1.17 -17.34 16.71
C LYS A 399 0.04 -17.03 17.71
N PRO A 400 -0.86 -18.00 18.00
CA PRO A 400 -1.92 -17.79 18.97
C PRO A 400 -1.33 -17.43 20.33
N ASP A 401 -1.75 -16.28 20.84
CA ASP A 401 -1.51 -15.89 22.21
C ASP A 401 -2.56 -16.50 23.15
N LEU A 402 -2.39 -16.33 24.46
CA LEU A 402 -3.37 -16.84 25.42
C LEU A 402 -4.79 -16.28 25.14
N ASP A 403 -4.92 -15.03 24.70
CA ASP A 403 -6.23 -14.39 24.44
C ASP A 403 -6.97 -15.04 23.29
N GLU A 404 -6.24 -15.47 22.28
CA GLU A 404 -6.80 -16.21 21.17
C GLU A 404 -7.19 -17.63 21.58
N ILE A 405 -6.42 -18.28 22.47
CA ILE A 405 -6.67 -19.66 22.90
C ILE A 405 -7.94 -19.76 23.74
N TYR A 406 -8.00 -19.03 24.87
CA TYR A 406 -9.19 -19.10 25.71
C TYR A 406 -10.32 -18.21 25.20
N GLY A 407 -10.03 -17.29 24.28
CA GLY A 407 -11.02 -16.41 23.68
C GLY A 407 -12.12 -17.14 22.93
N VAL A 408 -11.85 -18.35 22.41
CA VAL A 408 -12.84 -19.21 21.73
C VAL A 408 -13.72 -19.98 22.72
N LEU A 409 -13.25 -20.19 23.95
CA LEU A 409 -13.95 -21.00 24.95
C LEU A 409 -15.12 -20.23 25.58
N PRO A 410 -16.17 -20.94 26.05
CA PRO A 410 -17.31 -20.29 26.70
C PRO A 410 -16.90 -19.41 27.89
N TYR A 411 -17.41 -18.17 27.93
CA TYR A 411 -17.05 -17.15 28.91
C TYR A 411 -17.07 -17.67 30.36
N ARG A 412 -18.15 -18.36 30.75
CA ARG A 412 -18.36 -18.84 32.12
C ARG A 412 -17.28 -19.81 32.61
N LEU A 413 -16.68 -20.58 31.71
CA LEU A 413 -15.67 -21.58 32.06
C LEU A 413 -14.31 -20.95 32.31
N VAL A 414 -13.98 -19.88 31.58
CA VAL A 414 -12.61 -19.36 31.52
C VAL A 414 -12.44 -17.98 32.12
N ALA A 415 -13.52 -17.29 32.50
CA ALA A 415 -13.46 -15.94 33.08
C ALA A 415 -12.57 -15.83 34.34
N TRP A 416 -12.53 -16.85 35.20
CA TRP A 416 -11.64 -16.83 36.37
C TRP A 416 -10.15 -16.94 35.96
N PHE A 417 -9.85 -17.82 35.00
CA PHE A 417 -8.51 -18.02 34.48
C PHE A 417 -8.03 -16.81 33.66
N ALA A 418 -8.91 -16.20 32.87
CA ALA A 418 -8.62 -15.00 32.11
C ALA A 418 -8.23 -13.83 33.04
N ARG A 419 -8.97 -13.61 34.13
CA ARG A 419 -8.65 -12.61 35.16
C ARG A 419 -7.31 -12.90 35.85
N TRP A 420 -7.01 -14.17 36.13
CA TRP A 420 -5.71 -14.56 36.65
C TRP A 420 -4.58 -14.28 35.63
N ALA A 421 -4.80 -14.62 34.36
CA ALA A 421 -3.84 -14.42 33.29
C ALA A 421 -3.54 -12.92 33.06
N GLU A 422 -4.55 -12.05 33.15
CA GLU A 422 -4.39 -10.59 33.08
C GLU A 422 -3.51 -10.05 34.22
N ARG A 423 -3.69 -10.56 35.45
CA ARG A 423 -2.83 -10.19 36.59
C ARG A 423 -1.41 -10.68 36.44
N ARG A 424 -1.24 -11.89 35.90
CA ARG A 424 0.06 -12.56 35.77
C ARG A 424 0.90 -12.03 34.60
N TRP A 425 0.24 -11.62 33.52
CA TRP A 425 0.83 -11.06 32.30
C TRP A 425 0.05 -9.82 31.84
N PRO A 426 0.22 -8.67 32.51
CA PRO A 426 -0.46 -7.44 32.15
C PRO A 426 0.03 -6.87 30.80
N TYR A 427 1.29 -7.12 30.46
CA TYR A 427 1.94 -6.68 29.23
C TYR A 427 2.55 -7.89 28.51
N GLY A 428 2.09 -8.18 27.29
CA GLY A 428 2.62 -9.28 26.46
C GLY A 428 2.22 -10.66 26.97
N ARG A 429 1.27 -11.33 26.30
CA ARG A 429 0.88 -12.69 26.70
C ARG A 429 1.78 -13.75 26.07
N PRO A 430 2.01 -14.87 26.76
CA PRO A 430 2.64 -16.03 26.14
C PRO A 430 1.92 -16.41 24.84
N ALA A 431 2.71 -16.67 23.81
CA ALA A 431 2.19 -17.06 22.51
C ALA A 431 2.91 -18.28 21.97
N LEU A 432 2.16 -19.15 21.30
CA LEU A 432 2.65 -20.42 20.78
C LEU A 432 2.88 -20.28 19.27
N GLY A 433 4.13 -20.14 18.85
CA GLY A 433 4.49 -20.15 17.43
C GLY A 433 4.24 -21.52 16.82
N GLN A 434 3.50 -21.58 15.71
CA GLN A 434 3.14 -22.80 15.01
C GLN A 434 3.25 -22.61 13.50
N HIS A 435 3.79 -23.61 12.82
CA HIS A 435 3.86 -23.68 11.36
C HIS A 435 2.96 -24.81 10.91
N VAL A 436 1.84 -24.47 10.25
CA VAL A 436 0.86 -25.46 9.80
C VAL A 436 0.86 -25.50 8.28
N LYS A 437 1.16 -26.66 7.70
CA LYS A 437 1.03 -26.88 6.26
C LYS A 437 -0.44 -27.15 5.94
N THR A 438 -1.20 -26.12 5.57
CA THR A 438 -2.65 -26.22 5.33
C THR A 438 -2.98 -26.99 4.04
N THR A 439 -1.98 -27.34 3.24
CA THR A 439 -2.13 -28.21 2.06
C THR A 439 -1.99 -29.70 2.37
N THR A 440 -1.54 -30.09 3.57
CA THR A 440 -1.56 -31.49 4.00
C THR A 440 -2.91 -31.82 4.64
N VAL A 441 -3.34 -33.07 4.54
CA VAL A 441 -4.60 -33.54 5.18
C VAL A 441 -4.61 -33.26 6.67
N SER A 442 -3.50 -33.56 7.38
CA SER A 442 -3.39 -33.35 8.83
C SER A 442 -3.41 -31.87 9.22
N GLY A 443 -2.71 -31.01 8.46
CA GLY A 443 -2.68 -29.58 8.71
C GLY A 443 -4.02 -28.92 8.41
N TYR A 444 -4.64 -29.28 7.29
CA TYR A 444 -5.99 -28.84 6.94
C TYR A 444 -7.00 -29.25 8.01
N LEU A 445 -7.04 -30.53 8.40
CA LEU A 445 -7.98 -31.05 9.39
C LEU A 445 -7.83 -30.36 10.74
N ARG A 446 -6.60 -30.09 11.19
CA ARG A 446 -6.33 -29.34 12.42
C ARG A 446 -6.93 -27.93 12.40
N VAL A 447 -6.75 -27.19 11.30
CA VAL A 447 -7.33 -25.84 11.17
C VAL A 447 -8.84 -25.92 10.98
N TRP A 448 -9.32 -26.87 10.18
CA TRP A 448 -10.73 -27.08 9.90
C TRP A 448 -11.53 -27.44 11.16
N LEU A 449 -10.99 -28.26 12.07
CA LEU A 449 -11.65 -28.57 13.36
C LEU A 449 -11.96 -27.31 14.18
N LEU A 450 -11.12 -26.26 14.10
CA LEU A 450 -11.40 -24.99 14.79
C LEU A 450 -12.64 -24.28 14.21
N THR A 451 -12.95 -24.48 12.93
CA THR A 451 -14.14 -23.89 12.29
C THR A 451 -15.45 -24.46 12.87
N LEU A 452 -15.42 -25.71 13.36
CA LEU A 452 -16.57 -26.36 14.00
C LEU A 452 -16.98 -25.69 15.31
N LEU A 453 -16.12 -24.83 15.89
CA LEU A 453 -16.40 -24.07 17.10
C LEU A 453 -17.21 -22.78 16.81
N ARG A 454 -17.61 -22.51 15.56
CA ARG A 454 -18.47 -21.37 15.17
C ARG A 454 -19.74 -21.23 16.02
N PRO A 455 -20.48 -22.28 16.39
CA PRO A 455 -21.65 -22.14 17.25
C PRO A 455 -21.32 -21.66 18.68
N LEU A 456 -20.09 -21.88 19.16
CA LEU A 456 -19.65 -21.41 20.48
C LEU A 456 -19.25 -19.93 20.46
N ARG A 457 -19.04 -19.35 19.28
CA ARG A 457 -18.55 -17.98 19.15
C ARG A 457 -19.42 -16.96 19.91
N PRO A 458 -20.77 -16.95 19.83
CA PRO A 458 -21.58 -15.96 20.53
C PRO A 458 -21.47 -16.01 22.07
N ILE A 459 -21.12 -17.19 22.62
CA ILE A 459 -20.97 -17.41 24.08
C ILE A 459 -19.51 -17.39 24.54
N SER A 460 -18.58 -17.15 23.61
CA SER A 460 -17.14 -17.19 23.86
C SER A 460 -16.68 -16.02 24.74
N TYR A 461 -15.57 -16.19 25.45
CA TYR A 461 -14.98 -15.12 26.25
C TYR A 461 -14.69 -13.87 25.40
N ARG A 462 -14.13 -14.07 24.20
CA ARG A 462 -13.82 -12.96 23.29
C ARG A 462 -15.08 -12.25 22.81
N ALA A 463 -16.16 -12.97 22.51
CA ALA A 463 -17.43 -12.34 22.15
C ALA A 463 -17.99 -11.48 23.29
N HIS A 464 -17.94 -11.96 24.53
CA HIS A 464 -18.40 -11.19 25.68
C HIS A 464 -17.63 -9.86 25.81
N GLU A 465 -16.30 -9.93 25.76
CA GLU A 465 -15.40 -8.79 25.85
C GLU A 465 -15.59 -7.77 24.70
N GLU A 466 -15.70 -8.25 23.46
CA GLU A 466 -15.88 -7.40 22.29
C GLU A 466 -17.26 -6.73 22.31
N HIS A 467 -18.33 -7.47 22.64
CA HIS A 467 -19.68 -6.91 22.69
C HIS A 467 -19.87 -5.93 23.85
N ALA A 468 -19.24 -6.17 25.01
CA ALA A 468 -19.24 -5.20 26.11
C ALA A 468 -18.58 -3.87 25.70
N ARG A 469 -17.50 -3.91 24.90
CA ARG A 469 -16.87 -2.70 24.34
C ARG A 469 -17.76 -2.02 23.30
N ILE A 470 -18.38 -2.79 22.41
CA ILE A 470 -19.33 -2.25 21.43
C ILE A 470 -20.48 -1.56 22.15
N ASP A 471 -21.01 -2.14 23.21
CA ASP A 471 -22.13 -1.57 23.96
C ASP A 471 -21.74 -0.24 24.64
N ARG A 472 -20.54 -0.17 25.24
CA ARG A 472 -19.99 1.10 25.78
C ARG A 472 -19.78 2.14 24.69
N TRP A 473 -19.30 1.73 23.52
CA TRP A 473 -19.09 2.61 22.38
C TRP A 473 -20.41 3.20 21.87
N LEU A 474 -21.42 2.37 21.64
CA LEU A 474 -22.74 2.80 21.19
C LEU A 474 -23.40 3.73 22.23
N ALA A 475 -23.30 3.42 23.52
CA ALA A 475 -23.80 4.28 24.59
C ALA A 475 -23.08 5.64 24.64
N ALA A 476 -21.77 5.68 24.38
CA ALA A 476 -21.03 6.93 24.28
C ALA A 476 -21.44 7.76 23.05
N ILE A 477 -21.67 7.12 21.91
CA ILE A 477 -22.20 7.80 20.70
C ILE A 477 -23.57 8.42 21.00
N ALA A 478 -24.50 7.66 21.59
CA ALA A 478 -25.84 8.15 21.90
C ALA A 478 -25.79 9.35 22.85
N ARG A 479 -24.95 9.30 23.90
CA ARG A 479 -24.73 10.43 24.80
C ARG A 479 -24.18 11.65 24.08
N CYS A 480 -23.18 11.47 23.21
CA CYS A 480 -22.61 12.58 22.44
C CYS A 480 -23.61 13.13 21.42
N HIS A 481 -24.46 12.29 20.83
CA HIS A 481 -25.48 12.70 19.87
C HIS A 481 -26.51 13.62 20.51
N ALA A 482 -26.90 13.35 21.76
CA ALA A 482 -27.76 14.23 22.55
C ALA A 482 -27.13 15.60 22.87
N TRP A 483 -25.81 15.75 22.71
CA TRP A 483 -25.08 17.00 22.95
C TRP A 483 -24.73 17.74 21.64
N ASP A 484 -24.04 17.05 20.73
CA ASP A 484 -23.53 17.57 19.46
C ASP A 484 -23.30 16.42 18.46
N GLY A 485 -23.98 16.48 17.31
CA GLY A 485 -23.89 15.45 16.27
C GLY A 485 -22.49 15.28 15.67
N VAL A 486 -21.69 16.36 15.62
CA VAL A 486 -20.33 16.31 15.07
C VAL A 486 -19.39 15.56 16.03
N LEU A 487 -19.51 15.80 17.33
CA LEU A 487 -18.80 15.05 18.38
C LEU A 487 -19.21 13.56 18.34
N ALA A 488 -20.50 13.27 18.19
CA ALA A 488 -21.00 11.91 18.02
C ALA A 488 -20.35 11.21 16.82
N CYS A 489 -20.21 11.91 15.69
CA CYS A 489 -19.50 11.41 14.51
C CYS A 489 -18.02 11.10 14.78
N GLU A 490 -17.30 11.95 15.51
CA GLU A 490 -15.90 11.69 15.87
C GLU A 490 -15.75 10.50 16.84
N VAL A 491 -16.64 10.40 17.84
CA VAL A 491 -16.69 9.24 18.74
C VAL A 491 -17.07 7.96 17.99
N ALA A 492 -17.96 8.03 16.99
CA ALA A 492 -18.25 6.91 16.12
C ALA A 492 -17.03 6.49 15.26
N ARG A 493 -16.23 7.45 14.79
CA ARG A 493 -14.98 7.16 14.06
C ARG A 493 -13.90 6.54 14.95
N ALA A 494 -13.99 6.62 16.28
CA ALA A 494 -13.05 5.99 17.21
C ALA A 494 -12.92 4.47 17.02
N ALA A 495 -13.97 3.79 16.53
CA ALA A 495 -13.94 2.36 16.22
C ALA A 495 -12.85 1.98 15.20
N GLN A 496 -12.31 2.93 14.42
CA GLN A 496 -11.15 2.73 13.53
C GLN A 496 -9.86 2.35 14.28
N LEU A 497 -9.77 2.71 15.55
CA LEU A 497 -8.65 2.34 16.40
C LEU A 497 -8.69 0.85 16.73
N VAL A 498 -9.87 0.25 16.82
CA VAL A 498 -10.03 -1.14 17.27
C VAL A 498 -9.67 -2.11 16.14
N LYS A 499 -8.37 -2.43 16.01
CA LYS A 499 -7.79 -3.31 14.97
C LYS A 499 -6.54 -4.05 15.43
N GLY A 500 -6.07 -4.97 14.58
CA GLY A 500 -4.92 -5.83 14.86
C GLY A 500 -5.28 -7.08 15.64
N TYR A 501 -4.26 -7.85 16.01
CA TYR A 501 -4.34 -9.08 16.81
C TYR A 501 -3.32 -9.04 17.95
N GLY A 502 -3.47 -9.91 18.95
CA GLY A 502 -2.64 -9.98 20.15
C GLY A 502 -2.30 -8.63 20.79
N ASP A 503 -1.01 -8.33 20.96
CA ASP A 503 -0.53 -7.11 21.62
C ASP A 503 -0.92 -5.82 20.88
N VAL A 504 -0.97 -5.85 19.54
CA VAL A 504 -1.41 -4.69 18.74
C VAL A 504 -2.88 -4.40 19.05
N ARG A 505 -3.73 -5.43 19.08
CA ARG A 505 -5.15 -5.27 19.45
C ARG A 505 -5.29 -4.68 20.84
N ARG A 506 -4.57 -5.21 21.83
CA ARG A 506 -4.61 -4.71 23.22
C ARG A 506 -4.21 -3.24 23.31
N ARG A 507 -3.08 -2.87 22.70
CA ARG A 507 -2.57 -1.49 22.68
C ARG A 507 -3.59 -0.54 22.06
N MET A 508 -4.10 -0.92 20.89
CA MET A 508 -5.04 -0.10 20.14
C MET A 508 -6.41 0.03 20.82
N THR A 509 -6.90 -1.04 21.47
CA THR A 509 -8.09 -1.00 22.32
C THR A 509 -7.88 -0.10 23.54
N GLY A 510 -6.69 -0.10 24.13
CA GLY A 510 -6.34 0.86 25.19
C GLY A 510 -6.40 2.32 24.73
N HIS A 511 -5.95 2.62 23.51
CA HIS A 511 -6.12 3.95 22.92
C HIS A 511 -7.59 4.30 22.65
N PHE A 512 -8.38 3.33 22.19
CA PHE A 512 -9.82 3.48 22.01
C PHE A 512 -10.52 3.83 23.33
N ASP A 513 -10.25 3.08 24.41
CA ASP A 513 -10.89 3.31 25.71
C ASP A 513 -10.54 4.72 26.26
N ARG A 514 -9.26 5.13 26.15
CA ARG A 514 -8.82 6.49 26.53
C ARG A 514 -9.47 7.60 25.72
N LEU A 515 -9.59 7.41 24.40
CA LEU A 515 -10.26 8.37 23.52
C LEU A 515 -11.72 8.52 23.92
N LEU A 516 -12.41 7.40 24.17
CA LEU A 516 -13.81 7.38 24.54
C LEU A 516 -14.05 8.12 25.86
N GLU A 517 -13.20 7.85 26.86
CA GLU A 517 -13.25 8.52 28.16
C GLU A 517 -12.97 10.03 28.04
N ALA A 518 -11.87 10.41 27.39
CA ALA A 518 -11.49 11.81 27.25
C ALA A 518 -12.53 12.63 26.47
N ALA A 519 -13.02 12.10 25.34
CA ALA A 519 -14.03 12.78 24.53
C ALA A 519 -15.37 12.93 25.25
N THR A 520 -15.83 11.89 25.98
CA THR A 520 -17.09 11.97 26.72
C THR A 520 -17.01 12.89 27.94
N LYS A 521 -15.86 12.92 28.63
CA LYS A 521 -15.60 13.85 29.75
C LYS A 521 -15.53 15.30 29.26
N ALA A 522 -14.82 15.55 28.16
CA ALA A 522 -14.77 16.88 27.55
C ALA A 522 -16.15 17.34 27.05
N GLY A 523 -16.92 16.43 26.43
CA GLY A 523 -18.30 16.68 26.02
C GLY A 523 -19.22 17.02 27.19
N ALA A 524 -19.16 16.28 28.30
CA ALA A 524 -19.96 16.58 29.49
C ALA A 524 -19.68 17.98 30.05
N ARG A 525 -18.40 18.37 30.16
CA ARG A 525 -18.02 19.71 30.62
C ARG A 525 -18.48 20.81 29.65
N ALA A 526 -18.40 20.57 28.35
CA ALA A 526 -18.90 21.50 27.35
C ALA A 526 -20.42 21.70 27.45
N ALA A 527 -21.18 20.61 27.69
CA ALA A 527 -22.61 20.67 27.91
C ALA A 527 -22.98 21.47 29.17
N GLU A 528 -22.19 21.37 30.23
CA GLU A 528 -22.36 22.16 31.47
C GLU A 528 -22.01 23.64 31.28
N ASN A 529 -21.00 23.96 30.45
CA ASN A 529 -20.45 25.30 30.27
C ASN A 529 -21.02 26.08 29.06
N GLY A 530 -22.27 25.85 28.69
CA GLY A 530 -22.97 26.63 27.66
C GLY A 530 -22.91 26.07 26.24
N GLY A 531 -22.46 24.82 26.05
CA GLY A 531 -22.66 24.06 24.80
C GLY A 531 -21.61 24.29 23.71
N ASP A 532 -20.43 24.83 24.01
CA ASP A 532 -19.34 24.86 23.04
C ASP A 532 -18.52 23.55 23.03
N PHE A 533 -18.79 22.70 22.05
CA PHE A 533 -18.12 21.41 21.86
C PHE A 533 -16.86 21.47 20.98
N ALA A 534 -16.37 22.65 20.59
CA ALA A 534 -15.21 22.78 19.69
C ALA A 534 -13.97 22.03 20.22
N ALA A 535 -13.62 22.24 21.49
CA ALA A 535 -12.48 21.58 22.11
C ALA A 535 -12.65 20.05 22.18
N ALA A 536 -13.86 19.55 22.51
CA ALA A 536 -14.14 18.13 22.57
C ALA A 536 -14.04 17.46 21.18
N ARG A 537 -14.54 18.14 20.14
CA ARG A 537 -14.45 17.71 18.74
C ARG A 537 -13.00 17.64 18.28
N GLU A 538 -12.22 18.69 18.52
CA GLU A 538 -10.81 18.75 18.16
C GLU A 538 -10.00 17.69 18.90
N LEU A 539 -10.21 17.54 20.20
CA LEU A 539 -9.59 16.50 21.03
C LEU A 539 -9.80 15.11 20.41
N ALA A 540 -11.06 14.77 20.11
CA ALA A 540 -11.41 13.47 19.56
C ALA A 540 -10.77 13.23 18.19
N ALA A 541 -10.87 14.21 17.29
CA ALA A 541 -10.33 14.13 15.93
C ALA A 541 -8.79 14.04 15.94
N ARG A 542 -8.12 14.90 16.72
CA ARG A 542 -6.66 14.98 16.79
C ARG A 542 -6.05 13.77 17.48
N TYR A 543 -6.63 13.30 18.58
CA TYR A 543 -6.17 12.07 19.23
C TYR A 543 -6.28 10.89 18.27
N ARG A 544 -7.42 10.73 17.59
CA ARG A 544 -7.60 9.68 16.57
C ARG A 544 -6.56 9.80 15.47
N ALA A 545 -6.33 10.99 14.93
CA ALA A 545 -5.33 11.22 13.89
C ALA A 545 -3.91 10.84 14.34
N LEU A 546 -3.49 11.23 15.55
CA LEU A 546 -2.18 10.90 16.11
C LEU A 546 -1.99 9.38 16.28
N VAL A 547 -2.99 8.67 16.80
CA VAL A 547 -2.89 7.20 16.93
C VAL A 547 -2.84 6.53 15.55
N LEU A 548 -3.60 7.04 14.57
CA LEU A 548 -3.60 6.51 13.20
C LEU A 548 -2.30 6.80 12.43
N GLN A 549 -1.47 7.75 12.85
CA GLN A 549 -0.14 8.01 12.28
C GLN A 549 0.88 6.93 12.64
N GLY A 550 0.64 6.16 13.71
CA GLY A 550 1.46 5.03 14.11
C GLY A 550 2.17 5.21 15.47
N PRO A 551 3.01 4.23 15.86
CA PRO A 551 3.53 4.10 17.22
C PRO A 551 4.27 5.34 17.75
N GLU A 552 5.00 6.05 16.90
CA GLU A 552 5.77 7.24 17.28
C GLU A 552 4.89 8.40 17.76
N SER A 553 3.64 8.46 17.29
CA SER A 553 2.67 9.50 17.63
C SER A 553 1.70 9.10 18.75
N GLU A 554 1.72 7.83 19.17
CA GLU A 554 0.84 7.30 20.23
C GLU A 554 1.12 7.98 21.60
N ALA A 555 2.38 8.32 21.89
CA ALA A 555 2.74 9.04 23.12
C ALA A 555 2.18 10.48 23.13
N LYS A 556 2.19 11.16 21.98
CA LYS A 556 1.60 12.50 21.82
C LYS A 556 0.08 12.44 21.99
N ALA A 557 -0.56 11.39 21.47
CA ALA A 557 -1.99 11.17 21.69
C ALA A 557 -2.29 10.99 23.18
N ALA A 558 -1.51 10.16 23.88
CA ALA A 558 -1.71 9.93 25.32
C ALA A 558 -1.56 11.21 26.15
N ALA A 559 -0.58 12.07 25.85
CA ALA A 559 -0.43 13.37 26.49
C ALA A 559 -1.65 14.28 26.23
N LEU A 560 -2.11 14.36 24.98
CA LEU A 560 -3.28 15.15 24.60
C LEU A 560 -4.55 14.75 25.38
N ALA A 561 -4.75 13.45 25.65
CA ALA A 561 -5.89 12.99 26.45
C ALA A 561 -5.72 13.27 27.96
N ALA A 562 -4.49 13.36 28.46
CA ALA A 562 -4.22 13.68 29.86
C ALA A 562 -4.47 15.17 30.18
N ASP A 563 -4.30 16.04 29.19
CA ASP A 563 -4.53 17.49 29.30
C ASP A 563 -6.04 17.87 29.26
N ALA A 564 -6.93 16.90 29.00
CA ALA A 564 -8.39 17.06 28.90
C ALA A 564 -9.15 16.71 30.20
#